data_AF-A0A7X6ATF5-F1
#
_entry.id   AF-A0A7X6ATF5-F1
#
_cell.length_a   1.000
_cell.length_b   1.000
_cell.length_c   1.000
_cell.angle_alpha   90.00
_cell.angle_beta   90.00
_cell.angle_gamma   90.00
#
_symmetry.space_group_name_H-M   'P 1'
#
loop_
_entity.id
_entity.type
_entity.pdbx_description
1 polymer ?
#
loop_
_entity_poly.entity_id
_entity_poly.type
_entity_poly.pdbx_seq_one_letter_code
_entity_poly.pdbx_strand_id
1 'polypeptide(L)'
;MTGMFLRWSGRDLRRHWVAVVAIGLVLGIGTGVFAGLGSTATWRRQSNDESFAATGIHDLRVALSPGTFTGEGSLRDLLDGIPSAGAVTAAAERLVVDT
;
A
#
# COMPACT_ATOMS: atom_id res chain seq x y z
N MET A 1 -38.36 2.25 -25.72
CA MET A 1 -38.71 2.43 -24.29
C MET A 1 -37.68 3.27 -23.51
N THR A 2 -36.38 3.17 -23.82
CA THR A 2 -35.28 3.88 -23.16
C THR A 2 -35.36 5.42 -23.21
N GLY A 3 -35.81 5.99 -24.33
CA GLY A 3 -35.88 7.45 -24.50
C GLY A 3 -36.90 8.16 -23.61
N MET A 4 -37.96 7.47 -23.19
CA MET A 4 -38.95 8.04 -22.28
C MET A 4 -38.41 8.18 -20.86
N PHE A 5 -37.73 7.14 -20.36
CA PHE A 5 -37.10 7.15 -19.04
C PHE A 5 -35.97 8.18 -18.96
N LEU A 6 -35.12 8.31 -19.97
CA LEU A 6 -34.03 9.29 -19.97
C LEU A 6 -34.56 10.74 -19.90
N ARG A 7 -35.62 11.05 -20.65
CA ARG A 7 -36.28 12.37 -20.64
C ARG A 7 -36.98 12.65 -19.32
N TRP A 8 -37.60 11.63 -18.73
CA TRP A 8 -38.26 11.74 -17.43
C TRP A 8 -37.24 11.93 -16.30
N SER A 9 -36.18 11.13 -16.24
CA SER A 9 -35.08 11.27 -15.28
C SER A 9 -34.39 12.62 -15.39
N GLY A 10 -34.15 13.12 -16.61
CA GLY A 10 -33.57 14.47 -16.79
C GLY A 10 -34.48 15.62 -16.36
N ARG A 11 -35.80 15.42 -16.37
CA ARG A 11 -36.77 16.39 -15.85
C ARG A 11 -36.84 16.33 -14.32
N ASP A 12 -36.81 15.13 -13.76
CA ASP A 12 -36.81 14.91 -12.31
C ASP A 12 -35.49 15.40 -11.67
N LEU A 13 -34.36 15.13 -12.32
CA LEU A 13 -33.05 15.68 -11.98
C LEU A 13 -33.07 17.20 -11.89
N ARG A 14 -33.69 17.89 -12.86
CA ARG A 14 -33.83 19.36 -12.83
C ARG A 14 -34.72 19.83 -11.68
N ARG A 15 -35.72 19.05 -11.27
CA ARG A 15 -36.61 19.38 -10.15
C ARG A 15 -35.93 19.21 -8.79
N HIS A 16 -35.02 18.24 -8.68
CA HIS A 16 -34.28 17.92 -7.44
C HIS A 16 -32.77 18.19 -7.55
N TRP A 17 -32.38 19.17 -8.38
CA TRP A 17 -30.97 19.36 -8.79
C TRP A 17 -30.02 19.57 -7.61
N VAL A 18 -30.47 20.26 -6.55
CA VAL A 18 -29.68 20.50 -5.33
C VAL A 18 -29.29 19.18 -4.65
N ALA A 19 -30.26 18.28 -4.47
CA ALA A 19 -30.02 16.98 -3.83
C ALA A 19 -29.04 16.12 -4.66
N VAL A 20 -29.19 16.12 -5.98
CA VAL A 20 -28.30 15.34 -6.86
C VAL A 20 -26.89 15.90 -6.89
N VAL A 21 -26.72 17.22 -6.95
CA VAL A 21 -25.40 17.86 -6.86
C VAL A 21 -24.75 17.56 -5.51
N ALA A 22 -25.49 17.64 -4.41
CA ALA A 22 -24.97 17.32 -3.08
C ALA A 22 -24.48 15.87 -2.99
N ILE A 23 -25.28 14.89 -3.44
CA ILE A 23 -24.88 13.48 -3.45
C ILE A 23 -23.67 13.25 -4.35
N GLY A 24 -23.68 13.82 -5.56
CA GLY A 24 -22.57 13.72 -6.50
C GLY A 24 -21.27 14.29 -5.94
N LEU A 25 -21.34 15.40 -5.19
CA LEU A 25 -20.19 16.03 -4.56
C LEU A 25 -19.63 15.18 -3.42
N VAL A 26 -20.49 14.61 -2.58
CA VAL A 26 -20.09 13.67 -1.51
C VAL A 26 -19.40 12.44 -2.10
N LEU A 27 -19.99 11.84 -3.15
CA LEU A 27 -19.39 10.69 -3.84
C LEU A 27 -18.05 11.05 -4.49
N GLY A 28 -18.00 12.19 -5.19
CA GLY A 28 -16.78 12.66 -5.86
C GLY A 28 -15.63 12.91 -4.88
N ILE A 29 -15.91 13.52 -3.73
CA ILE A 29 -14.92 13.71 -2.67
C ILE A 29 -14.46 12.35 -2.13
N GLY A 30 -15.37 11.45 -1.80
CA GLY A 30 -15.03 10.13 -1.25
C GLY A 30 -14.14 9.32 -2.21
N THR A 31 -14.53 9.23 -3.48
CA THR A 31 -13.75 8.55 -4.52
C THR A 31 -12.40 9.22 -4.76
N GLY A 32 -12.36 10.56 -4.82
CA GLY A 32 -11.13 11.32 -5.02
C GLY A 32 -10.13 11.13 -3.89
N VAL A 33 -10.59 11.18 -2.64
CA VAL A 33 -9.76 10.92 -1.45
C VAL A 33 -9.25 9.49 -1.44
N PHE A 34 -10.12 8.51 -1.70
CA PHE A 34 -9.71 7.10 -1.78
C PHE A 34 -8.62 6.88 -2.84
N ALA A 35 -8.83 7.40 -4.05
CA ALA A 35 -7.87 7.29 -5.14
C ALA A 35 -6.54 8.01 -4.82
N GLY A 36 -6.59 9.22 -4.25
CA GLY A 36 -5.40 10.00 -3.92
C GLY A 36 -4.57 9.40 -2.77
N LEU A 37 -5.22 8.92 -1.71
CA LEU A 37 -4.51 8.27 -0.60
C LEU A 37 -3.96 6.90 -1.01
N GLY A 38 -4.70 6.16 -1.85
CA GLY A 38 -4.25 4.89 -2.41
C GLY A 38 -3.05 5.05 -3.34
N SER A 39 -3.07 6.03 -4.25
CA SER A 39 -2.00 6.21 -5.24
C SER A 39 -0.67 6.61 -4.63
N THR A 40 -0.68 7.29 -3.47
CA THR A 40 0.54 7.67 -2.75
C THR A 40 1.11 6.55 -1.87
N ALA A 41 0.41 5.44 -1.68
CA ALA A 41 0.85 4.38 -0.75
C ALA A 41 2.15 3.67 -1.20
N THR A 42 2.36 3.49 -2.51
CA THR A 42 3.59 2.90 -3.04
C THR A 42 4.77 3.85 -2.89
N TRP A 43 4.61 5.12 -3.29
CA TRP A 43 5.65 6.13 -3.13
C TRP A 43 6.03 6.33 -1.66
N ARG A 44 5.05 6.42 -0.74
CA ARG A 44 5.32 6.53 0.70
C ARG A 44 6.14 5.36 1.24
N ARG A 45 5.87 4.13 0.79
CA ARG A 45 6.66 2.95 1.19
C ARG A 45 8.08 3.04 0.63
N GLN A 46 8.22 3.31 -0.66
CA GLN A 46 9.52 3.40 -1.31
C GLN A 46 10.39 4.51 -0.69
N SER A 47 9.85 5.72 -0.52
CA SER A 47 10.58 6.83 0.10
C SER A 47 11.00 6.52 1.54
N ASN A 48 10.18 5.77 2.28
CA ASN A 48 10.52 5.36 3.64
C ASN A 48 11.62 4.29 3.64
N ASP A 49 11.53 3.28 2.77
CA ASP A 49 12.58 2.27 2.59
C ASP A 49 13.91 2.92 2.17
N GLU A 50 13.90 3.89 1.25
CA GLU A 50 15.09 4.65 0.81
C GLU A 50 15.68 5.48 1.95
N SER A 51 14.84 6.17 2.72
CA SER A 51 15.28 6.97 3.87
C SER A 51 15.93 6.10 4.94
N PHE A 52 15.32 4.94 5.24
CA PHE A 52 15.86 4.02 6.22
C PHE A 52 17.16 3.34 5.76
N ALA A 53 17.27 3.02 4.47
CA ALA A 53 18.51 2.55 3.87
C ALA A 53 19.63 3.59 4.01
N ALA A 54 19.33 4.89 3.82
CA ALA A 54 20.30 5.97 3.96
C ALA A 54 20.78 6.16 5.41
N THR A 55 19.92 5.92 6.40
CA THR A 55 20.29 6.05 7.83
C THR A 55 21.08 4.87 8.39
N GLY A 56 21.25 3.78 7.64
CA GLY A 56 22.05 2.64 8.10
C GLY A 56 21.52 1.97 9.36
N ILE A 57 20.20 1.79 9.47
CA ILE A 57 19.54 1.19 10.66
C ILE A 57 20.02 -0.23 10.98
N HIS A 58 20.58 -0.94 9.99
CA HIS A 58 21.07 -2.29 10.15
C HIS A 58 22.59 -2.31 9.98
N ASP A 59 23.28 -2.94 10.93
CA ASP A 59 24.71 -3.23 10.80
C ASP A 59 24.96 -4.26 9.68
N LEU A 60 24.03 -5.20 9.52
CA LEU A 60 24.08 -6.24 8.49
C LEU A 60 22.67 -6.56 7.97
N ARG A 61 22.53 -6.61 6.64
CA ARG A 61 21.28 -6.99 5.96
C ARG A 61 21.56 -8.17 5.03
N VAL A 62 20.82 -9.26 5.23
CA VAL A 62 20.84 -10.42 4.35
C VAL A 62 19.54 -10.44 3.56
N ALA A 63 19.64 -10.70 2.26
CA ALA A 63 18.50 -10.88 1.37
C ALA A 63 18.70 -12.13 0.54
N LEU A 64 17.60 -12.79 0.20
CA LEU A 64 17.60 -13.88 -0.75
C LEU A 64 17.84 -13.37 -2.18
N SER A 65 18.36 -14.25 -3.04
CA SER A 65 18.44 -13.95 -4.46
C SER A 65 17.04 -13.68 -5.02
N PRO A 66 16.86 -12.73 -5.96
CA PRO A 66 15.57 -12.45 -6.57
C PRO A 66 14.91 -13.73 -7.12
N GLY A 67 13.61 -13.88 -6.86
CA GLY A 67 12.83 -15.06 -7.26
C GLY A 67 13.04 -16.31 -6.40
N THR A 68 13.79 -16.23 -5.30
CA THR A 68 13.93 -17.33 -4.33
C THR A 68 13.19 -17.03 -3.04
N PHE A 69 12.62 -18.08 -2.45
CA PHE A 69 11.80 -17.98 -1.24
C PHE A 69 12.25 -19.02 -0.22
N THR A 70 12.06 -18.71 1.05
CA THR A 70 12.28 -19.62 2.17
C THR A 70 11.11 -19.52 3.14
N GLY A 71 10.98 -20.50 4.03
CA GLY A 71 9.98 -20.45 5.11
C GLY A 71 10.36 -19.42 6.15
N GLU A 72 9.36 -18.79 6.78
CA GLU A 72 9.56 -17.89 7.91
C GLU A 72 10.40 -18.58 9.02
N GLY A 73 11.34 -17.84 9.60
CA GLY A 73 12.27 -18.33 10.62
C GLY A 73 13.58 -18.87 10.05
N SER A 74 13.58 -19.33 8.79
CA SER A 74 14.75 -20.01 8.21
C SER A 74 15.98 -19.10 8.12
N LEU A 75 15.80 -17.80 7.89
CA LEU A 75 16.91 -16.84 7.86
C LEU A 75 17.44 -16.56 9.27
N ARG A 76 16.56 -16.58 10.27
CA ARG A 76 16.94 -16.36 11.67
C ARG A 76 17.71 -17.56 12.22
N ASP A 77 17.29 -18.77 11.87
CA ASP A 77 17.94 -20.02 12.31
C ASP A 77 19.40 -20.11 11.82
N LEU A 78 19.75 -19.44 10.71
CA LEU A 78 21.14 -19.36 10.25
C LEU A 78 22.08 -18.68 11.26
N LEU A 79 21.56 -17.82 12.15
CA LEU A 79 22.37 -17.13 13.16
C LEU A 79 23.01 -18.12 14.14
N ASP A 80 22.33 -19.23 14.44
CA ASP A 80 22.83 -20.25 15.37
C ASP A 80 24.07 -20.97 14.82
N GLY A 81 24.26 -20.96 13.50
CA GLY A 81 25.44 -21.53 12.83
C GLY A 81 26.65 -20.59 12.77
N ILE A 82 26.52 -19.33 13.20
CA ILE A 82 27.60 -18.36 13.13
C ILE A 82 28.51 -18.51 14.36
N PRO A 83 29.84 -18.68 14.19
CA PRO A 83 30.76 -18.82 15.34
C PRO A 83 30.69 -17.66 16.35
N SER A 84 30.31 -16.47 15.88
CA SER A 84 30.13 -15.24 16.66
C SER A 84 28.65 -14.90 16.89
N ALA A 85 27.74 -15.87 16.94
CA ALA A 85 26.31 -15.64 17.17
C ALA A 85 26.03 -14.76 18.41
N GLY A 86 26.83 -14.89 19.47
CA GLY A 86 26.73 -14.07 20.69
C GLY A 86 27.01 -12.57 20.50
N ALA A 87 27.54 -12.14 19.34
CA ALA A 87 27.69 -10.72 19.01
C ALA A 87 26.40 -10.11 18.44
N VAL A 88 25.42 -10.93 18.04
CA VAL A 88 24.15 -10.47 17.48
C VAL A 88 23.22 -10.07 18.62
N THR A 89 23.02 -8.76 18.80
CA THR A 89 22.15 -8.23 19.87
C THR A 89 20.66 -8.34 19.52
N ALA A 90 20.34 -8.18 18.23
CA ALA A 90 18.98 -8.30 17.72
C ALA A 90 19.01 -8.74 16.26
N ALA A 91 17.99 -9.50 15.86
CA ALA A 91 17.73 -9.87 14.47
C ALA A 91 16.23 -9.74 14.21
N ALA A 92 15.86 -9.42 12.97
CA ALA A 92 14.47 -9.38 12.52
C ALA A 92 14.40 -9.93 11.09
N GLU A 93 13.42 -10.80 10.85
CA GLU A 93 13.12 -11.31 9.52
C GLU A 93 11.96 -10.50 8.93
N ARG A 94 12.04 -10.16 7.64
CA ARG A 94 11.03 -9.38 6.94
C ARG A 94 10.70 -10.03 5.60
N LEU A 95 9.43 -10.36 5.39
CA LEU A 95 8.93 -10.74 4.08
C LEU A 95 9.01 -9.53 3.14
N VAL A 96 9.69 -9.71 2.00
CA VAL A 96 9.73 -8.76 0.91
C VAL A 96 9.11 -9.44 -0.30
N VAL A 97 8.02 -8.87 -0.82
CA VAL A 97 7.37 -9.31 -2.04
C VAL A 97 7.59 -8.22 -3.07
N ASP A 98 8.13 -8.58 -4.23
CA ASP A 98 8.22 -7.66 -5.37
C ASP A 98 6.79 -7.30 -5.82
N THR A 99 6.43 -6.03 -5.72
CA THR A 99 5.16 -5.45 -6.19
C THR A 99 5.28 -4.84 -7.57
#